data_AF-A0A497SL01-F1
#
_entry.id   AF-A0A497SL01-F1
#
_cell.length_a   1.000
_cell.length_b   1.000
_cell.length_c   1.000
_cell.angle_alpha   90.00
_cell.angle_beta   90.00
_cell.angle_gamma   90.00
#
_symmetry.space_group_name_H-M   'P 1'
#
loop_
_entity.id
_entity.type
_entity.pdbx_description
1 polymer ?
#
loop_
_entity_poly.entity_id
_entity_poly.type
_entity_poly.pdbx_seq_one_letter_code
_entity_poly.pdbx_strand_id
1 'polypeptide(L)'
;MAQDFLYDYFIYPISQNGWYNPANTVVYGMLLIIGVYVVFRMLRRLDIRIDRHFLYAILPFIFWGSSTRVLKDAAFAGKLATPWLNAFYDSALFPTPGSYIITFGLALATLLLSLLAQRYTRAPYWKVMASIGIALCAINAVLLPPLDAVPFLLVAGFCLP
;
A
#
# COMPACT_ATOMS: atom_id res chain seq x y z
N MET A 1 -13.37 29.78 -1.91
CA MET A 1 -12.04 29.88 -2.55
C MET A 1 -11.06 28.82 -2.04
N ALA A 2 -10.65 28.80 -0.77
CA ALA A 2 -9.73 27.77 -0.26
C ALA A 2 -10.38 26.37 -0.13
N GLN A 3 -11.68 26.32 0.20
CA GLN A 3 -12.46 25.08 0.23
C GLN A 3 -12.60 24.48 -1.17
N ASP A 4 -12.87 25.31 -2.18
CA ASP A 4 -12.95 24.89 -3.59
C ASP A 4 -11.61 24.33 -4.06
N PHE A 5 -10.49 24.98 -3.70
CA PHE A 5 -9.15 24.47 -3.99
C PHE A 5 -8.89 23.09 -3.38
N LEU A 6 -9.20 22.89 -2.10
CA LEU A 6 -9.01 21.59 -1.46
C LEU A 6 -9.90 20.51 -2.09
N TYR A 7 -11.13 20.87 -2.44
CA TYR A 7 -12.05 19.96 -3.08
C TYR A 7 -11.53 19.55 -4.47
N ASP A 8 -11.23 20.52 -5.33
CA ASP A 8 -10.87 20.28 -6.72
C ASP A 8 -9.51 19.57 -6.87
N TYR A 9 -8.53 19.92 -6.03
CA TYR A 9 -7.17 19.40 -6.18
C TYR A 9 -6.89 18.14 -5.35
N PHE A 10 -7.68 17.86 -4.30
CA PHE A 10 -7.46 16.71 -3.42
C PHE A 10 -8.66 15.80 -3.30
N ILE A 11 -9.83 16.30 -2.87
CA ILE A 11 -10.99 15.45 -2.54
C ILE A 11 -11.58 14.82 -3.80
N TYR A 12 -11.84 15.63 -4.84
CA TYR A 12 -12.40 15.15 -6.09
C TYR A 12 -11.48 14.12 -6.76
N PRO A 13 -10.16 14.36 -6.91
CA PRO A 13 -9.27 13.34 -7.45
C PRO A 13 -9.21 12.05 -6.63
N ILE A 14 -9.28 12.13 -5.30
CA ILE A 14 -9.37 10.94 -4.42
C ILE A 14 -10.66 10.14 -4.72
N SER A 15 -11.79 10.82 -4.91
CA SER A 15 -13.06 10.18 -5.29
C SER A 15 -12.97 9.48 -6.65
N GLN A 16 -12.18 10.04 -7.57
CA GLN A 16 -11.92 9.50 -8.90
C GLN A 16 -10.75 8.52 -8.91
N ASN A 17 -10.62 7.64 -7.91
CA ASN A 17 -9.54 6.62 -7.84
C ASN A 17 -8.11 7.19 -7.69
N GLY A 18 -7.96 8.44 -7.21
CA GLY A 18 -6.66 9.03 -6.86
C GLY A 18 -5.92 9.65 -8.05
N TRP A 19 -6.61 10.37 -8.93
CA TRP A 19 -5.96 11.03 -10.08
C TRP A 19 -4.93 12.07 -9.63
N TYR A 20 -3.85 12.18 -10.39
CA TYR A 20 -2.77 13.11 -10.08
C TYR A 20 -2.91 14.42 -10.86
N ASN A 21 -2.62 15.51 -10.18
CA ASN A 21 -2.45 16.85 -10.74
C ASN A 21 -1.16 17.47 -10.18
N PRO A 22 -0.66 18.58 -10.75
CA PRO A 22 0.59 19.16 -10.29
C PRO A 22 0.60 19.52 -8.79
N ALA A 23 -0.51 20.03 -8.24
CA ALA A 23 -0.59 20.43 -6.85
C ALA A 23 -0.54 19.23 -5.90
N ASN A 24 -1.38 18.20 -6.13
CA ASN A 24 -1.39 17.03 -5.27
C ASN A 24 -0.10 16.21 -5.39
N THR A 25 0.52 16.16 -6.57
CA THR A 25 1.79 15.46 -6.79
C THR A 25 2.91 16.10 -5.97
N VAL A 26 3.00 17.43 -5.97
CA VAL A 26 4.00 18.16 -5.17
C VAL A 26 3.76 17.92 -3.68
N VAL A 27 2.51 18.02 -3.22
CA VAL A 27 2.20 17.82 -1.80
C VAL A 27 2.48 16.38 -1.36
N TYR A 28 2.05 15.38 -2.12
CA TYR A 28 2.30 13.97 -1.80
C TYR A 28 3.79 13.64 -1.87
N GLY A 29 4.54 14.21 -2.81
CA GLY A 29 5.99 14.09 -2.89
C GLY A 29 6.70 14.67 -1.65
N MET A 30 6.29 15.86 -1.20
CA MET A 30 6.82 16.46 0.03
C MET A 30 6.51 15.59 1.26
N LEU A 31 5.27 15.09 1.37
CA LEU A 31 4.87 14.17 2.44
C LEU A 31 5.70 12.88 2.43
N LEU A 32 6.01 12.34 1.26
CA LEU A 32 6.87 11.16 1.12
C LEU A 32 8.28 11.44 1.67
N ILE A 33 8.89 12.57 1.29
CA ILE A 33 10.24 12.96 1.76
C ILE A 33 10.26 13.10 3.28
N ILE A 34 9.27 13.81 3.84
CA ILE A 34 9.13 13.96 5.30
C ILE A 34 8.93 12.60 5.95
N GLY A 35 8.08 11.75 5.38
CA GLY A 35 7.81 10.40 5.84
C GLY A 35 9.09 9.56 5.92
N VAL A 36 9.91 9.54 4.86
CA VAL A 36 11.18 8.81 4.85
C VAL A 36 12.11 9.28 5.97
N TYR A 37 12.23 10.60 6.19
CA TYR A 37 13.05 11.14 7.27
C TYR A 37 12.53 10.74 8.65
N VAL A 38 11.22 10.82 8.88
CA VAL A 38 10.58 10.40 10.14
C VAL A 38 10.82 8.91 10.40
N VAL A 39 10.62 8.06 9.39
CA VAL A 39 10.87 6.62 9.48
C VAL A 39 12.33 6.33 9.79
N PHE A 40 13.27 6.98 9.10
CA PHE A 40 14.69 6.82 9.38
C PHE A 40 15.03 7.15 10.84
N ARG A 41 14.53 8.27 11.36
CA ARG A 41 14.74 8.66 12.76
C ARG A 41 14.11 7.66 13.73
N MET A 42 12.92 7.15 13.41
CA MET A 42 12.23 6.14 14.21
C MET A 42 13.01 4.83 14.26
N LEU A 43 13.49 4.31 13.12
CA LEU A 43 14.29 3.10 13.08
C LEU A 43 15.57 3.24 13.91
N ARG A 44 16.24 4.39 13.84
CA ARG A 44 17.41 4.68 14.69
C ARG A 44 17.08 4.68 16.19
N ARG A 45 15.92 5.20 16.59
CA ARG A 45 15.48 5.18 17.99
C ARG A 45 15.15 3.77 18.49
N LEU A 46 14.69 2.89 17.60
CA LEU A 46 14.39 1.49 17.89
C LEU A 46 15.63 0.58 17.79
N ASP A 47 16.83 1.14 17.53
CA ASP A 47 18.07 0.41 17.27
C ASP A 47 17.95 -0.67 16.17
N ILE A 48 17.10 -0.39 15.17
CA ILE A 48 16.92 -1.28 14.02
C ILE A 48 17.94 -0.91 12.97
N ARG A 49 18.81 -1.87 12.63
CA ARG A 49 19.78 -1.73 11.55
C ARG A 49 19.08 -1.92 10.20
N ILE A 50 19.38 -1.03 9.25
CA ILE A 50 18.93 -1.17 7.85
C ILE A 50 19.87 -2.14 7.15
N ASP A 51 19.64 -3.44 7.38
CA ASP A 51 20.41 -4.54 6.82
C ASP A 51 19.53 -5.48 5.96
N ARG A 52 20.07 -6.63 5.56
CA ARG A 52 19.33 -7.64 4.79
C ARG A 52 18.12 -8.18 5.55
N HIS A 53 18.19 -8.28 6.87
CA HIS A 53 17.07 -8.78 7.68
C HIS A 53 15.93 -7.79 7.70
N PHE A 54 16.22 -6.50 7.86
CA PHE A 54 15.21 -5.45 7.74
C PHE A 54 14.58 -5.45 6.34
N LEU A 55 15.39 -5.62 5.28
CA LEU A 55 14.88 -5.74 3.91
C LEU A 55 13.90 -6.92 3.78
N TYR A 56 14.26 -8.11 4.28
CA TYR A 56 13.35 -9.27 4.25
C TYR A 56 12.07 -9.05 5.06
N ALA A 57 12.14 -8.29 6.15
CA ALA A 57 10.97 -7.96 6.96
C ALA A 57 9.99 -7.04 6.22
N ILE A 58 10.49 -6.02 5.50
CA ILE A 58 9.64 -5.04 4.80
C ILE A 58 9.17 -5.51 3.42
N LEU A 59 9.93 -6.38 2.76
CA LEU A 59 9.69 -6.77 1.37
C LEU A 59 8.25 -7.29 1.12
N PRO A 60 7.67 -8.16 1.97
CA PRO A 60 6.29 -8.58 1.81
C PRO A 60 5.29 -7.42 1.91
N PHE A 61 5.55 -6.38 2.71
CA PHE A 61 4.65 -5.22 2.81
C PHE A 61 4.69 -4.34 1.56
N ILE A 62 5.82 -4.31 0.85
CA ILE A 62 5.92 -3.65 -0.46
C ILE A 62 5.02 -4.37 -1.47
N PHE A 63 5.11 -5.71 -1.52
CA PHE A 63 4.24 -6.52 -2.38
C PHE A 63 2.77 -6.43 -1.97
N TRP A 64 2.49 -6.42 -0.67
CA TRP A 64 1.14 -6.26 -0.16
C TRP A 64 0.55 -4.91 -0.56
N GLY A 65 1.27 -3.80 -0.34
CA GLY A 65 0.82 -2.46 -0.74
C GLY A 65 0.57 -2.37 -2.25
N SER A 66 1.46 -2.94 -3.07
CA SER A 66 1.30 -2.99 -4.52
C SER A 66 0.09 -3.81 -4.95
N SER A 67 -0.11 -5.00 -4.39
CA SER A 67 -1.25 -5.87 -4.74
C SER A 67 -2.58 -5.31 -4.23
N THR A 68 -2.61 -4.66 -3.07
CA THR A 68 -3.78 -3.92 -2.58
C THR A 68 -4.16 -2.78 -3.53
N ARG A 69 -3.19 -2.11 -4.18
CA ARG A 69 -3.48 -1.10 -5.20
C ARG A 69 -4.19 -1.71 -6.42
N VAL A 70 -3.77 -2.89 -6.85
CA VAL A 70 -4.43 -3.66 -7.92
C VAL A 70 -5.85 -4.07 -7.51
N LEU A 71 -6.05 -4.50 -6.26
CA LEU A 71 -7.38 -4.82 -5.72
C LEU A 71 -8.31 -3.60 -5.74
N LYS A 72 -7.81 -2.41 -5.37
CA LYS A 72 -8.58 -1.16 -5.48
C LYS A 72 -8.96 -0.84 -6.93
N ASP A 73 -8.05 -1.01 -7.88
CA ASP A 73 -8.36 -0.76 -9.30
C ASP A 73 -9.37 -1.77 -9.85
N ALA A 74 -9.23 -3.05 -9.48
CA ALA A 74 -10.21 -4.07 -9.81
C ALA A 74 -11.58 -3.77 -9.18
N ALA A 75 -11.61 -3.28 -7.93
CA ALA A 75 -12.82 -2.90 -7.22
C ALA A 75 -13.53 -1.73 -7.88
N PHE A 76 -12.78 -0.68 -8.25
CA PHE A 76 -13.30 0.47 -8.96
C PHE A 76 -13.89 0.08 -10.34
N ALA A 77 -13.32 -0.94 -10.98
CA ALA A 77 -13.85 -1.52 -12.22
C ALA A 77 -14.96 -2.58 -12.00
N GLY A 78 -15.36 -2.87 -10.76
CA GLY A 78 -16.37 -3.88 -10.44
C GLY A 78 -15.97 -5.33 -10.71
N LYS A 79 -14.66 -5.63 -10.78
CA LYS A 79 -14.11 -6.93 -11.19
C LYS A 79 -13.83 -7.91 -10.04
N LEU A 80 -14.02 -7.51 -8.77
CA LEU A 80 -13.82 -8.45 -7.65
C LEU A 80 -14.97 -9.45 -7.55
N ALA A 81 -14.67 -10.61 -6.95
CA ALA A 81 -15.57 -11.77 -6.91
C ALA A 81 -16.94 -11.50 -6.26
N THR A 82 -17.04 -10.51 -5.39
CA THR A 82 -18.28 -10.20 -4.67
C THR A 82 -18.57 -8.69 -4.61
N PRO A 83 -19.85 -8.27 -4.56
CA PRO A 83 -20.21 -6.86 -4.41
C PRO A 83 -19.64 -6.21 -3.14
N TRP A 84 -19.57 -6.96 -2.03
CA TRP A 84 -19.03 -6.43 -0.77
C TRP A 84 -17.52 -6.17 -0.86
N LEU A 85 -16.77 -7.00 -1.58
CA LEU A 85 -15.34 -6.79 -1.82
C LEU A 85 -15.12 -5.53 -2.66
N ASN A 86 -15.92 -5.36 -3.72
CA ASN A 86 -15.90 -4.14 -4.53
C ASN A 86 -16.15 -2.90 -3.64
N ALA A 87 -17.21 -2.90 -2.82
CA ALA A 87 -17.52 -1.77 -1.94
C ALA A 87 -16.41 -1.48 -0.90
N PHE A 88 -15.79 -2.53 -0.32
CA PHE A 88 -14.72 -2.37 0.66
C PHE A 88 -13.47 -1.74 0.03
N TYR A 89 -12.96 -2.36 -1.03
CA TYR A 89 -11.74 -1.91 -1.69
C TYR A 89 -11.96 -0.62 -2.48
N ASP A 90 -13.18 -0.30 -2.92
CA ASP A 90 -13.48 0.97 -3.61
C ASP A 90 -13.54 2.18 -2.68
N SER A 91 -13.48 1.98 -1.37
CA SER A 91 -13.47 3.10 -0.41
C SER A 91 -12.33 4.10 -0.65
N ALA A 92 -12.56 5.36 -0.22
CA ALA A 92 -11.59 6.46 -0.33
C ALA A 92 -10.29 6.26 0.50
N LEU A 93 -10.18 5.13 1.20
CA LEU A 93 -9.02 4.75 2.00
C LEU A 93 -7.87 4.19 1.15
N PHE A 94 -8.17 3.51 0.05
CA PHE A 94 -7.18 2.82 -0.77
C PHE A 94 -6.56 3.67 -1.90
N PRO A 95 -7.20 4.72 -2.45
CA PRO A 95 -6.50 5.73 -3.25
C PRO A 95 -5.33 6.38 -2.51
N THR A 96 -4.41 6.99 -3.26
CA THR A 96 -3.35 7.85 -2.70
C THR A 96 -3.96 9.13 -2.12
N PRO A 97 -3.53 9.59 -0.92
CA PRO A 97 -2.41 9.10 -0.11
C PRO A 97 -2.76 7.98 0.89
N GLY A 98 -4.03 7.60 1.01
CA GLY A 98 -4.52 6.64 2.00
C GLY A 98 -3.82 5.28 1.96
N SER A 99 -3.57 4.71 0.77
CA SER A 99 -2.82 3.45 0.63
C SER A 99 -1.43 3.48 1.26
N TYR A 100 -0.70 4.61 1.14
CA TYR A 100 0.62 4.75 1.76
C TYR A 100 0.51 4.79 3.28
N ILE A 101 -0.49 5.50 3.82
CA ILE A 101 -0.74 5.58 5.27
C ILE A 101 -1.10 4.20 5.83
N ILE A 102 -1.97 3.46 5.14
CA ILE A 102 -2.39 2.11 5.56
C ILE A 102 -1.21 1.14 5.51
N THR A 103 -0.47 1.12 4.39
CA THR A 103 0.67 0.22 4.23
C THR A 103 1.75 0.51 5.27
N PHE A 104 2.04 1.80 5.50
CA PHE A 104 2.98 2.22 6.54
C PHE A 104 2.48 1.84 7.95
N GLY A 105 1.23 2.15 8.27
CA GLY A 105 0.63 1.84 9.56
C GLY A 105 0.61 0.33 9.85
N LEU A 106 0.27 -0.47 8.85
CA LEU A 106 0.29 -1.92 8.92
C LEU A 106 1.71 -2.45 9.13
N ALA A 107 2.68 -1.98 8.35
CA ALA A 107 4.07 -2.38 8.49
C ALA A 107 4.64 -2.00 9.85
N LEU A 108 4.34 -0.78 10.33
CA LEU A 108 4.76 -0.30 11.65
C LEU A 108 4.11 -1.10 12.77
N ALA A 109 2.78 -1.31 12.73
CA ALA A 109 2.08 -2.11 13.72
C ALA A 109 2.67 -3.53 13.78
N THR A 110 2.91 -4.15 12.62
CA THR A 110 3.50 -5.49 12.55
C THR A 110 4.93 -5.52 13.05
N LEU A 111 5.74 -4.48 12.76
CA LEU A 111 7.08 -4.34 13.31
C LEU A 111 7.05 -4.27 14.84
N LEU A 112 6.20 -3.42 15.41
CA LEU A 112 6.06 -3.27 16.87
C LEU A 112 5.59 -4.56 17.53
N LEU A 113 4.60 -5.25 16.93
CA LEU A 113 4.14 -6.57 17.37
C LEU A 113 5.26 -7.61 17.29
N SER A 114 6.07 -7.58 16.23
CA SER A 114 7.20 -8.50 16.05
C SER A 114 8.31 -8.26 17.07
N LEU A 115 8.59 -6.99 17.40
CA LEU A 115 9.53 -6.63 18.47
C LEU A 115 9.00 -7.04 19.84
N LEU A 116 7.69 -6.90 20.09
CA LEU A 116 7.07 -7.36 21.33
C LEU A 116 7.13 -8.89 21.42
N ALA A 117 6.74 -9.60 20.37
CA ALA A 117 6.79 -11.05 20.28
C ALA A 117 8.21 -11.58 20.48
N GLN A 118 9.23 -10.92 19.91
CA GLN A 118 10.64 -11.28 20.10
C GLN A 118 11.05 -11.32 21.58
N ARG A 119 10.46 -10.48 22.42
CA ARG A 119 10.70 -10.51 23.88
C ARG A 119 10.17 -11.78 24.55
N TYR A 120 9.13 -12.40 23.99
CA TYR A 120 8.48 -13.59 24.56
C TYR A 120 8.89 -14.91 23.89
N THR A 121 9.06 -14.94 22.57
CA THR A 121 9.19 -16.19 21.79
C THR A 121 10.61 -16.49 21.31
N ARG A 122 11.62 -15.68 21.67
CA ARG A 122 13.01 -15.73 21.17
C ARG A 122 13.17 -15.70 19.65
N ALA A 123 12.08 -15.64 18.89
CA ALA A 123 12.10 -15.55 17.44
C ALA A 123 12.55 -14.13 17.03
N PRO A 124 13.45 -13.99 16.04
CA PRO A 124 13.90 -12.68 15.60
C PRO A 124 12.75 -11.92 14.91
N TYR A 125 12.62 -10.61 15.18
CA TYR A 125 11.50 -9.79 14.69
C TYR A 125 11.27 -9.92 13.18
N TRP A 126 12.35 -9.98 12.39
CA TRP A 126 12.26 -9.99 10.94
C TRP A 126 11.54 -11.22 10.39
N LYS A 127 11.67 -12.38 11.06
CA LYS A 127 10.96 -13.62 10.66
C LYS A 127 9.47 -13.50 10.93
N VAL A 128 9.10 -12.96 12.09
CA VAL A 128 7.71 -12.76 12.50
C VAL A 128 7.03 -11.72 11.59
N MET A 129 7.71 -10.61 11.34
CA MET A 129 7.21 -9.56 10.45
C MET A 129 7.07 -10.07 9.01
N ALA A 130 8.08 -10.79 8.50
CA ALA A 130 8.03 -11.37 7.17
C ALA A 130 6.92 -12.43 7.04
N SER A 131 6.73 -13.30 8.04
CA SER A 131 5.69 -14.33 7.99
C SER A 131 4.28 -13.73 7.98
N ILE A 132 4.05 -12.69 8.80
CA ILE A 132 2.77 -11.96 8.78
C ILE A 132 2.58 -11.28 7.43
N GLY A 133 3.60 -10.61 6.91
CA GLY A 133 3.53 -9.96 5.60
C GLY A 133 3.29 -10.94 4.44
N ILE A 134 3.89 -12.13 4.47
CA ILE A 134 3.65 -13.20 3.49
C ILE A 134 2.22 -13.71 3.59
N ALA A 135 1.70 -13.90 4.81
CA ALA A 135 0.30 -14.31 5.01
C ALA A 135 -0.67 -13.27 4.43
N LEU A 136 -0.40 -11.97 4.65
CA LEU A 136 -1.17 -10.88 4.05
C LEU A 136 -1.07 -10.87 2.52
N CYS A 137 0.12 -11.11 1.96
CA CYS A 137 0.30 -11.25 0.51
C CYS A 137 -0.50 -12.42 -0.05
N ALA A 138 -0.52 -13.56 0.65
CA ALA A 138 -1.28 -14.73 0.23
C ALA A 138 -2.80 -14.43 0.23
N ILE A 139 -3.29 -13.69 1.22
CA ILE A 139 -4.68 -13.20 1.23
C ILE A 139 -4.95 -12.35 -0.01
N ASN A 140 -4.10 -11.36 -0.29
CA ASN A 140 -4.27 -10.54 -1.50
C ASN A 140 -4.23 -11.37 -2.78
N ALA A 141 -3.33 -12.35 -2.87
CA ALA A 141 -3.20 -13.22 -4.03
C ALA A 141 -4.48 -14.04 -4.31
N VAL A 142 -5.18 -14.48 -3.26
CA VAL A 142 -6.47 -15.19 -3.37
C VAL A 142 -7.60 -14.24 -3.79
N LEU A 143 -7.54 -12.97 -3.37
CA LEU A 143 -8.56 -11.98 -3.67
C LEU A 143 -8.42 -11.36 -5.07
N LEU A 144 -7.23 -11.46 -5.68
CA LEU A 144 -6.98 -10.88 -7.00
C LEU A 144 -7.88 -11.54 -8.06
N PRO A 145 -8.47 -10.75 -8.97
CA PRO A 145 -9.19 -11.31 -10.10
C PRO A 145 -8.23 -12.11 -10.99
N PRO A 146 -8.74 -13.08 -11.78
CA PRO A 146 -7.93 -13.80 -12.74
C PRO A 146 -7.21 -12.85 -13.70
N LEU A 147 -6.04 -13.26 -14.18
CA LEU A 147 -5.22 -12.46 -15.08
C LEU A 147 -5.95 -12.26 -16.41
N ASP A 148 -6.33 -11.01 -16.68
CA ASP A 148 -6.79 -10.58 -18.00
C ASP A 148 -5.55 -10.42 -18.91
N ALA A 149 -5.52 -11.09 -20.06
CA ALA A 149 -4.45 -10.92 -21.04
C ALA A 149 -4.52 -9.54 -21.76
N VAL A 150 -5.68 -8.88 -21.71
CA VAL A 150 -5.96 -7.64 -22.44
C VAL A 150 -5.00 -6.49 -22.06
N PRO A 151 -4.80 -6.12 -20.78
CA PRO A 151 -3.83 -5.09 -20.42
C PRO A 151 -2.40 -5.44 -20.86
N PHE A 152 -2.01 -6.72 -20.77
CA PHE A 152 -0.69 -7.17 -21.20
C PHE A 152 -0.50 -7.01 -22.72
N LEU A 153 -1.52 -7.37 -23.51
CA LEU A 153 -1.53 -7.19 -24.96
C LEU A 153 -1.48 -5.72 -25.36
N LEU A 154 -2.22 -4.85 -24.67
CA LEU A 154 -2.18 -3.40 -24.88
C LEU A 154 -0.79 -2.81 -24.59
N VAL A 155 -0.15 -3.21 -23.49
CA VAL A 155 1.22 -2.79 -23.16
C VAL A 155 2.24 -3.31 -24.17
N ALA A 156 2.03 -4.52 -24.71
CA ALA A 156 2.84 -5.09 -25.78
C ALA A 156 2.58 -4.47 -27.16
N GLY A 157 1.66 -3.48 -27.26
CA GLY A 157 1.38 -2.74 -28.49
C GLY A 157 0.36 -3.40 -29.42
N PHE A 158 -0.34 -4.45 -28.98
CA PHE A 158 -1.45 -5.01 -29.73
C PHE A 158 -2.69 -4.14 -29.54
N CYS A 159 -3.14 -3.47 -30.62
CA CYS A 159 -4.47 -2.87 -30.66
C CYS A 159 -5.51 -3.98 -30.80
N LEU A 160 -6.26 -4.23 -29.73
CA LEU A 160 -7.44 -5.10 -29.78
C LEU A 160 -8.60 -4.31 -30.44
N PRO A 161 -9.36 -4.94 -31.36
CA PRO A 161 -10.46 -4.30 -32.07
C PRO A 161 -11.65 -3.94 -31.16
#